data_AF-A0A9Q0VCT8-F1
#
_entry.id   AF-A0A9Q0VCT8-F1
#
_cell.length_a   1.000
_cell.length_b   1.000
_cell.length_c   1.000
_cell.angle_alpha   90.00
_cell.angle_beta   90.00
_cell.angle_gamma   90.00
#
_symmetry.space_group_name_H-M   'P 1'
#
loop_
_entity.id
_entity.type
_entity.pdbx_description
1 polymer ?
#
loop_
_entity_poly.entity_id
_entity_poly.type
_entity_poly.pdbx_seq_one_letter_code
_entity_poly.pdbx_strand_id
1 'polypeptide(L)'
;MGSLPHIVEDCGGVVQLFSDGTIYRSRDIGFPMPIINDDSVVFKDCLFDKTHSLHLRLYKPTSISPSSPAKKLSIILYLHGGGFCVGTREWPNSHNCCLKLASGLGALVVAPDYRLAPEHRLPAAMEDGFGALKWLQAQVLSDEGDAWFNGGEVDFDQVFVLGDSSGGNIAHHLAVQVGLGSTGLAPVRVRGYILLAPFFGGVARTKSEEGPSEQLLSMEILDR
;
A
#
# COMPACT_ATOMS: atom_id res chain seq x y z
N MET A 1 42.34 -12.23 3.51
CA MET A 1 41.13 -12.65 2.77
C MET A 1 39.96 -12.43 3.69
N GLY A 2 38.95 -11.65 3.28
CA GLY A 2 37.72 -11.49 4.07
C GLY A 2 36.91 -12.79 4.06
N SER A 3 36.18 -13.07 5.14
CA SER A 3 35.19 -14.15 5.18
C SER A 3 34.10 -13.92 4.13
N LEU A 4 33.57 -14.98 3.54
CA LEU A 4 32.38 -14.89 2.67
C LEU A 4 31.20 -14.30 3.47
N PRO A 5 30.29 -13.55 2.80
CA PRO A 5 29.07 -13.07 3.44
C PRO A 5 28.25 -14.24 3.99
N HIS A 6 27.75 -14.08 5.21
CA HIS A 6 26.87 -15.04 5.87
C HIS A 6 25.62 -14.32 6.38
N ILE A 7 24.53 -15.07 6.54
CA ILE A 7 23.25 -14.52 7.03
C ILE A 7 23.43 -14.07 8.48
N VAL A 8 23.10 -12.82 8.77
CA VAL A 8 23.06 -12.25 10.12
C VAL A 8 21.63 -12.12 10.64
N GLU A 9 20.65 -12.00 9.74
CA GLU A 9 19.24 -11.94 10.09
C GLU A 9 18.40 -12.64 9.02
N ASP A 10 17.43 -13.43 9.44
CA ASP A 10 16.56 -14.21 8.56
C ASP A 10 15.10 -14.08 8.98
N CYS A 11 14.28 -13.48 8.12
CA CYS A 11 12.84 -13.42 8.29
C CYS A 11 12.17 -14.54 7.46
N GLY A 12 12.24 -15.77 7.97
CA GLY A 12 11.53 -16.92 7.42
C GLY A 12 11.91 -17.29 5.98
N GLY A 13 13.15 -17.02 5.56
CA GLY A 13 13.64 -17.20 4.20
C GLY A 13 13.11 -16.18 3.19
N VAL A 14 12.27 -15.25 3.64
CA VAL A 14 11.64 -14.25 2.77
C VAL A 14 12.53 -13.03 2.60
N VAL A 15 13.13 -12.57 3.70
CA VAL A 15 14.12 -11.48 3.70
C VAL A 15 15.32 -11.96 4.51
N GLN A 16 16.51 -11.89 3.94
CA GLN A 16 17.75 -12.25 4.62
C GLN A 16 18.75 -11.11 4.50
N LEU A 17 19.28 -10.67 5.64
CA LEU A 17 20.37 -9.70 5.73
C LEU A 17 21.69 -10.47 5.87
N PHE A 18 22.68 -10.12 5.05
CA PHE A 18 24.02 -10.69 5.08
C PHE A 18 25.01 -9.78 5.83
N SER A 19 26.10 -10.36 6.32
CA SER A 19 27.13 -9.69 7.11
C SER A 19 27.85 -8.55 6.40
N ASP A 20 27.75 -8.47 5.07
CA ASP A 20 28.28 -7.38 4.24
C ASP A 20 27.24 -6.28 3.95
N GLY A 21 26.04 -6.38 4.53
CA GLY A 21 24.92 -5.46 4.35
C GLY A 21 24.06 -5.75 3.12
N THR A 22 24.38 -6.77 2.32
CA THR A 22 23.51 -7.18 1.20
C THR A 22 22.23 -7.84 1.70
N ILE A 23 21.16 -7.69 0.93
CA ILE A 23 19.83 -8.20 1.27
C ILE A 23 19.37 -9.12 0.16
N TYR A 24 18.94 -10.32 0.56
CA TYR A 24 18.21 -11.23 -0.31
C TYR A 24 16.72 -11.11 -0.01
N ARG A 25 15.90 -11.05 -1.07
CA ARG A 25 14.44 -11.07 -0.97
C ARG A 25 13.88 -12.16 -1.87
N SER A 26 13.11 -13.07 -1.29
CA SER A 26 12.46 -14.13 -2.07
C SER A 26 11.47 -13.52 -3.06
N ARG A 27 11.48 -14.03 -4.29
CA ARG A 27 10.52 -13.67 -5.33
C ARG A 27 9.25 -14.55 -5.27
N ASP A 28 9.37 -15.73 -4.67
CA ASP A 28 8.30 -16.72 -4.56
C ASP A 28 7.81 -16.78 -3.12
N ILE A 29 7.03 -15.77 -2.74
CA ILE A 29 6.24 -15.83 -1.52
C ILE A 29 4.92 -16.47 -1.96
N GLY A 30 4.86 -17.80 -1.83
CA GLY A 30 3.74 -18.59 -2.31
C GLY A 30 2.44 -18.12 -1.68
N PHE A 31 1.62 -17.40 -2.42
CA PHE A 31 0.24 -17.11 -2.03
C PHE A 31 -0.65 -18.23 -2.58
N PRO A 32 -1.24 -19.10 -1.75
CA PRO A 32 -2.13 -20.16 -2.20
C PRO A 32 -3.52 -19.59 -2.55
N MET A 33 -3.56 -18.50 -3.31
CA MET A 33 -4.79 -17.87 -3.77
C MET A 33 -4.70 -17.55 -5.26
N PRO A 34 -5.69 -18.00 -6.06
CA PRO A 34 -5.76 -17.58 -7.46
C PRO A 34 -6.08 -16.09 -7.55
N ILE A 35 -5.62 -15.45 -8.63
CA ILE A 35 -6.11 -14.13 -9.01
C ILE A 35 -7.55 -14.30 -9.51
N ILE A 36 -8.48 -13.54 -8.93
CA ILE A 36 -9.91 -13.59 -9.28
C ILE A 36 -10.20 -12.39 -10.18
N ASN A 37 -10.14 -12.58 -11.49
CA ASN A 37 -10.56 -11.57 -12.47
C ASN A 37 -11.82 -12.06 -13.20
N ASP A 38 -12.94 -11.36 -12.99
CA ASP A 38 -14.23 -11.59 -13.63
C ASP A 38 -14.55 -10.53 -14.70
N ASP A 39 -13.53 -9.77 -15.14
CA ASP A 39 -13.60 -8.66 -16.10
C ASP A 39 -14.48 -7.48 -15.65
N SER A 40 -14.89 -7.43 -14.38
CA SER A 40 -15.61 -6.28 -13.79
C SER A 40 -14.71 -5.07 -13.53
N VAL A 41 -13.38 -5.24 -13.58
CA VAL A 41 -12.39 -4.21 -13.28
C VAL A 41 -11.26 -4.26 -14.30
N VAL A 42 -10.93 -3.12 -14.90
CA VAL A 42 -9.69 -2.95 -15.67
C VAL A 42 -8.61 -2.34 -14.80
N PHE A 43 -7.35 -2.72 -15.04
CA PHE A 43 -6.22 -2.17 -14.31
C PHE A 43 -5.02 -1.89 -15.22
N LYS A 44 -4.17 -0.96 -14.80
CA LYS A 44 -2.91 -0.63 -15.48
C LYS A 44 -1.87 -0.13 -14.49
N ASP A 45 -0.60 -0.30 -14.84
CA ASP A 45 0.51 0.23 -14.06
C ASP A 45 0.99 1.58 -14.59
N CYS A 46 1.46 2.42 -13.68
CA CYS A 46 2.03 3.73 -13.99
C CYS A 46 3.28 3.96 -13.13
N LEU A 47 4.32 4.53 -13.73
CA LEU A 47 5.46 5.05 -12.99
C LEU A 47 5.05 6.37 -12.32
N PHE A 48 5.11 6.44 -11.00
CA PHE A 48 4.68 7.64 -10.26
C PHE A 48 5.84 8.38 -9.59
N ASP A 49 6.95 7.70 -9.30
CA ASP A 49 8.19 8.30 -8.83
C ASP A 49 9.37 7.81 -9.69
N LYS A 50 9.93 8.71 -10.50
CA LYS A 50 11.10 8.42 -11.36
C LYS A 50 12.39 8.29 -10.56
N THR A 51 12.54 9.02 -9.47
CA THR A 51 13.76 9.05 -8.66
C THR A 51 13.98 7.70 -8.00
N HIS A 52 12.92 7.12 -7.46
CA HIS A 52 12.97 5.83 -6.76
C HIS A 52 12.48 4.66 -7.62
N SER A 53 12.10 4.92 -8.89
CA SER A 53 11.51 3.93 -9.80
C SER A 53 10.27 3.23 -9.23
N LEU A 54 9.45 3.96 -8.47
CA LEU A 54 8.24 3.41 -7.86
C LEU A 54 7.07 3.47 -8.83
N HIS A 55 6.33 2.36 -8.87
CA HIS A 55 5.16 2.18 -9.69
C HIS A 55 3.91 2.12 -8.82
N LEU A 56 2.77 2.44 -9.42
CA LEU A 56 1.46 2.21 -8.84
C LEU A 56 0.58 1.49 -9.83
N ARG A 57 -0.44 0.81 -9.32
CA ARG A 57 -1.48 0.18 -10.13
C ARG A 57 -2.79 0.91 -9.92
N LEU A 58 -3.42 1.29 -11.03
CA LEU A 58 -4.76 1.85 -11.06
C LEU A 58 -5.76 0.73 -11.34
N TYR A 59 -6.90 0.76 -10.66
CA TYR A 59 -8.02 -0.14 -10.88
C TYR A 59 -9.28 0.68 -11.09
N LYS A 60 -9.99 0.44 -12.20
CA LYS A 60 -11.24 1.13 -12.54
C LYS A 60 -12.33 0.09 -12.84
N PRO A 61 -13.50 0.17 -12.19
CA PRO A 61 -14.63 -0.69 -12.54
C PRO A 61 -15.08 -0.42 -13.99
N THR A 62 -15.43 -1.47 -14.73
CA THR A 62 -15.86 -1.36 -16.14
C THR A 62 -17.26 -0.79 -16.31
N SER A 63 -18.08 -0.85 -15.26
CA SER A 63 -19.42 -0.26 -15.21
C SER A 63 -19.64 0.40 -13.85
N ILE A 64 -20.21 1.59 -13.86
CA ILE A 64 -20.71 2.24 -12.65
C ILE A 64 -22.10 1.64 -12.40
N SER A 65 -22.26 0.89 -11.31
CA SER A 65 -23.56 0.29 -10.99
C SER A 65 -24.65 1.36 -10.96
N PRO A 66 -25.79 1.16 -11.65
CA PRO A 66 -26.90 2.11 -11.64
C PRO A 66 -27.54 2.29 -10.25
N SER A 67 -27.22 1.42 -9.29
CA SER A 67 -27.62 1.55 -7.88
C SER A 67 -26.70 2.46 -7.05
N SER A 68 -25.57 2.93 -7.60
CA SER A 68 -24.70 3.85 -6.88
C SER A 68 -25.28 5.27 -6.95
N PRO A 69 -25.60 5.91 -5.82
CA PRO A 69 -26.09 7.29 -5.81
C PRO A 69 -25.03 8.30 -6.27
N ALA A 70 -23.76 7.89 -6.32
CA ALA A 70 -22.65 8.74 -6.76
C ALA A 70 -22.52 8.73 -8.29
N LYS A 71 -22.67 9.91 -8.91
CA LYS A 71 -22.41 10.12 -10.36
C LYS A 71 -20.93 9.99 -10.73
N LYS A 72 -20.02 9.88 -9.74
CA LYS A 72 -18.57 9.85 -9.89
C LYS A 72 -17.98 8.81 -8.93
N LEU A 73 -16.85 8.22 -9.32
CA LEU A 73 -16.08 7.26 -8.56
C LEU A 73 -15.31 7.96 -7.43
N SER A 74 -15.48 7.51 -6.19
CA SER A 74 -14.55 7.84 -5.11
C SER A 74 -13.17 7.24 -5.37
N ILE A 75 -12.13 7.75 -4.72
CA ILE A 75 -10.76 7.27 -4.86
C ILE A 75 -10.33 6.56 -3.58
N ILE A 76 -9.72 5.38 -3.71
CA ILE A 76 -9.11 4.66 -2.59
C ILE A 76 -7.62 4.53 -2.87
N LEU A 77 -6.78 5.14 -2.03
CA LEU A 77 -5.34 4.86 -1.99
C LEU A 77 -5.12 3.62 -1.13
N TYR A 78 -4.76 2.48 -1.74
CA TYR A 78 -4.51 1.21 -1.06
C TYR A 78 -3.01 1.02 -0.81
N LEU A 79 -2.63 0.88 0.46
CA LEU A 79 -1.26 0.64 0.91
C LEU A 79 -1.14 -0.80 1.38
N HIS A 80 -0.32 -1.60 0.70
CA HIS A 80 -0.18 -3.03 1.02
C HIS A 80 0.55 -3.27 2.36
N GLY A 81 0.33 -4.43 2.96
CA GLY A 81 1.08 -4.94 4.09
C GLY A 81 2.40 -5.61 3.72
N GLY A 82 3.06 -6.20 4.71
CA GLY A 82 4.36 -6.88 4.55
C GLY A 82 5.45 -6.42 5.53
N GLY A 83 5.06 -5.90 6.70
CA GLY A 83 6.01 -5.53 7.76
C GLY A 83 7.03 -4.46 7.32
N PHE A 84 6.68 -3.63 6.34
CA PHE A 84 7.59 -2.67 5.66
C PHE A 84 8.75 -3.29 4.88
N CYS A 85 8.99 -4.59 5.06
CA CYS A 85 10.14 -5.28 4.50
C CYS A 85 9.80 -6.06 3.25
N VAL A 86 8.54 -6.39 2.99
CA VAL A 86 8.11 -7.13 1.80
C VAL A 86 6.81 -6.57 1.24
N GLY A 87 6.43 -7.07 0.06
CA GLY A 87 5.18 -6.71 -0.59
C GLY A 87 5.38 -5.93 -1.88
N THR A 88 4.33 -5.96 -2.71
CA THR A 88 4.17 -5.10 -3.88
C THR A 88 2.69 -5.04 -4.25
N ARG A 89 2.31 -4.01 -5.03
CA ARG A 89 1.02 -3.88 -5.72
C ARG A 89 0.65 -5.12 -6.57
N GLU A 90 1.64 -5.91 -6.99
CA GLU A 90 1.44 -7.08 -7.87
C GLU A 90 1.08 -8.37 -7.13
N TRP A 91 1.30 -8.44 -5.81
CA TRP A 91 1.05 -9.68 -5.08
C TRP A 91 -0.43 -10.08 -5.13
N PRO A 92 -0.75 -11.39 -5.27
CA PRO A 92 -2.13 -11.85 -5.41
C PRO A 92 -3.09 -11.37 -4.33
N ASN A 93 -2.66 -11.26 -3.06
CA ASN A 93 -3.48 -10.76 -1.97
C ASN A 93 -3.81 -9.27 -2.14
N SER A 94 -2.80 -8.44 -2.41
CA SER A 94 -2.96 -7.00 -2.68
C SER A 94 -3.84 -6.77 -3.92
N HIS A 95 -3.57 -7.52 -4.99
CA HIS A 95 -4.27 -7.39 -6.25
C HIS A 95 -5.75 -7.79 -6.13
N ASN A 96 -6.05 -8.95 -5.53
CA ASN A 96 -7.43 -9.39 -5.29
C ASN A 96 -8.19 -8.44 -4.36
N CYS A 97 -7.51 -7.85 -3.36
CA CYS A 97 -8.11 -6.84 -2.50
C CYS A 97 -8.54 -5.62 -3.32
N CYS A 98 -7.64 -5.08 -4.16
CA CYS A 98 -7.93 -3.93 -5.00
C CYS A 98 -9.05 -4.20 -6.02
N LEU A 99 -9.10 -5.39 -6.62
CA LEU A 99 -10.20 -5.78 -7.51
C LEU A 99 -11.54 -5.75 -6.77
N LYS A 100 -11.62 -6.35 -5.58
CA LYS A 100 -12.84 -6.36 -4.75
C LYS A 100 -13.25 -4.96 -4.29
N LEU A 101 -12.28 -4.11 -3.93
CA LEU A 101 -12.55 -2.73 -3.55
C LEU A 101 -13.11 -1.94 -4.74
N ALA A 102 -12.50 -2.07 -5.92
CA ALA A 102 -12.91 -1.35 -7.11
C ALA A 102 -14.33 -1.75 -7.57
N SER A 103 -14.62 -3.05 -7.71
CA SER A 103 -15.93 -3.53 -8.15
C SER A 103 -16.99 -3.41 -7.06
N GLY A 104 -16.68 -3.79 -5.82
CA GLY A 104 -17.64 -3.84 -4.71
C GLY A 104 -18.06 -2.47 -4.21
N LEU A 105 -17.18 -1.47 -4.28
CA LEU A 105 -17.48 -0.09 -3.82
C LEU A 105 -17.75 0.87 -4.98
N GLY A 106 -17.54 0.46 -6.23
CA GLY A 106 -17.61 1.37 -7.37
C GLY A 106 -16.61 2.52 -7.22
N ALA A 107 -15.35 2.19 -6.92
CA ALA A 107 -14.29 3.15 -6.62
C ALA A 107 -13.10 2.98 -7.55
N LEU A 108 -12.40 4.08 -7.83
CA LEU A 108 -11.08 4.04 -8.45
C LEU A 108 -10.06 3.70 -7.35
N VAL A 109 -9.33 2.59 -7.49
CA VAL A 109 -8.29 2.21 -6.53
C VAL A 109 -6.91 2.55 -7.10
N VAL A 110 -6.09 3.20 -6.29
CA VAL A 110 -4.69 3.55 -6.57
C VAL A 110 -3.83 2.77 -5.58
N ALA A 111 -3.01 1.85 -6.05
CA ALA A 111 -2.17 0.99 -5.21
C ALA A 111 -0.69 1.24 -5.53
N PRO A 112 -0.01 2.15 -4.81
CA PRO A 112 1.42 2.38 -4.98
C PRO A 112 2.26 1.26 -4.36
N ASP A 113 3.39 0.97 -4.99
CA ASP A 113 4.53 0.42 -4.27
C ASP A 113 5.19 1.52 -3.43
N TYR A 114 5.87 1.11 -2.37
CA TYR A 114 6.71 1.97 -1.54
C TYR A 114 8.07 1.30 -1.31
N ARG A 115 9.09 2.09 -1.02
CA ARG A 115 10.44 1.60 -0.72
C ARG A 115 10.41 0.71 0.52
N LEU A 116 11.11 -0.42 0.46
CA LEU A 116 11.12 -1.43 1.51
C LEU A 116 12.36 -1.31 2.40
N ALA A 117 12.18 -1.62 3.69
CA ALA A 117 13.26 -1.83 4.63
C ALA A 117 13.86 -3.24 4.43
N PRO A 118 15.16 -3.47 4.73
CA PRO A 118 16.08 -2.55 5.39
C PRO A 118 16.84 -1.59 4.47
N GLU A 119 16.76 -1.72 3.14
CA GLU A 119 17.41 -0.82 2.18
C GLU A 119 16.98 0.64 2.39
N HIS A 120 15.69 0.82 2.65
CA HIS A 120 15.07 2.11 2.91
C HIS A 120 14.26 2.03 4.20
N ARG A 121 14.94 2.26 5.33
CA ARG A 121 14.31 2.30 6.65
C ARG A 121 13.25 3.40 6.73
N LEU A 122 12.32 3.26 7.67
CA LEU A 122 11.33 4.29 7.98
C LEU A 122 12.05 5.63 8.28
N PRO A 123 11.54 6.77 7.76
CA PRO A 123 10.17 6.99 7.27
C PRO A 123 9.97 6.84 5.74
N ALA A 124 10.89 6.21 5.00
CA ALA A 124 10.83 6.15 3.52
C ALA A 124 9.45 5.71 2.97
N ALA A 125 8.87 4.66 3.53
CA ALA A 125 7.55 4.17 3.11
C ALA A 125 6.41 5.19 3.36
N MET A 126 6.50 6.01 4.42
CA MET A 126 5.54 7.09 4.67
C MET A 126 5.70 8.24 3.68
N GLU A 127 6.94 8.59 3.35
CA GLU A 127 7.24 9.59 2.32
C GLU A 127 6.68 9.17 0.97
N ASP A 128 6.83 7.90 0.60
CA ASP A 128 6.33 7.36 -0.66
C ASP A 128 4.79 7.30 -0.70
N GLY A 129 4.16 6.92 0.42
CA GLY A 129 2.71 6.98 0.57
C GLY A 129 2.16 8.42 0.45
N PHE A 130 2.87 9.40 1.00
CA PHE A 130 2.54 10.82 0.82
C PHE A 130 2.81 11.28 -0.62
N GLY A 131 3.89 10.78 -1.23
CA GLY A 131 4.22 10.97 -2.64
C GLY A 131 3.11 10.49 -3.57
N ALA A 132 2.45 9.38 -3.25
CA ALA A 132 1.30 8.89 -4.00
C ALA A 132 0.07 9.82 -3.89
N LEU A 133 -0.19 10.42 -2.71
CA LEU A 133 -1.22 11.46 -2.55
C LEU A 133 -0.88 12.71 -3.37
N LYS A 134 0.40 13.11 -3.41
CA LYS A 134 0.87 14.23 -4.24
C LYS A 134 0.79 13.92 -5.74
N TRP A 135 1.09 12.69 -6.13
CA TRP A 135 0.90 12.24 -7.51
C TRP A 135 -0.58 12.32 -7.91
N LEU A 136 -1.49 11.92 -7.02
CA LEU A 136 -2.93 12.05 -7.24
C LEU A 136 -3.36 13.52 -7.37
N GLN A 137 -2.80 14.41 -6.54
CA GLN A 137 -2.99 15.85 -6.68
C GLN A 137 -2.51 16.38 -8.04
N ALA A 138 -1.40 15.86 -8.56
CA ALA A 138 -0.91 16.25 -9.88
C ALA A 138 -1.83 15.77 -11.02
N GLN A 139 -2.55 14.64 -10.86
CA GLN A 139 -3.48 14.14 -11.88
C GLN A 139 -4.64 15.09 -12.15
N VAL A 140 -5.09 15.83 -11.13
CA VAL A 140 -6.20 16.79 -11.25
C VAL A 140 -5.76 18.21 -11.57
N LEU A 141 -4.52 18.56 -11.22
CA LEU A 141 -3.97 19.90 -11.48
C LEU A 141 -3.34 20.04 -12.86
N SER A 142 -3.07 18.94 -13.57
CA SER A 142 -2.39 18.93 -14.87
C SER A 142 -3.34 18.46 -15.97
N ASP A 143 -3.32 19.15 -17.11
CA ASP A 143 -4.00 18.70 -18.33
C ASP A 143 -3.36 17.43 -18.93
N GLU A 144 -2.13 17.10 -18.53
CA GLU A 144 -1.40 15.88 -18.90
C GLU A 144 -1.65 14.71 -17.92
N GLY A 145 -2.59 14.85 -17.00
CA GLY A 145 -3.01 13.77 -16.11
C GLY A 145 -3.46 12.52 -16.87
N ASP A 146 -3.40 11.37 -16.21
CA ASP A 146 -3.85 10.11 -16.78
C ASP A 146 -5.34 10.20 -17.17
N ALA A 147 -5.67 9.70 -18.36
CA ALA A 147 -7.00 9.82 -18.95
C ALA A 147 -8.15 9.32 -18.05
N TRP A 148 -7.88 8.42 -17.10
CA TRP A 148 -8.89 7.94 -16.15
C TRP A 148 -9.35 9.01 -15.15
N PHE A 149 -8.55 10.05 -14.92
CA PHE A 149 -8.85 11.16 -14.02
C PHE A 149 -9.49 12.36 -14.72
N ASN A 150 -9.20 12.55 -16.02
CA ASN A 150 -9.62 13.74 -16.77
C ASN A 150 -11.06 13.66 -17.32
N GLY A 151 -11.67 12.48 -17.34
CA GLY A 151 -13.01 12.26 -17.91
C GLY A 151 -14.18 12.81 -17.08
N GLY A 152 -13.92 13.45 -15.93
CA GLY A 152 -14.95 13.97 -15.03
C GLY A 152 -15.71 12.91 -14.22
N GLU A 153 -15.37 11.63 -14.41
CA GLU A 153 -15.96 10.46 -13.74
C GLU A 153 -15.38 10.21 -12.34
N VAL A 154 -14.33 10.92 -11.93
CA VAL A 154 -13.64 10.71 -10.66
C VAL A 154 -13.91 11.89 -9.71
N ASP A 155 -14.15 11.58 -8.43
CA ASP A 155 -14.41 12.56 -7.38
C ASP A 155 -13.20 12.72 -6.45
N PHE A 156 -12.41 13.76 -6.71
CA PHE A 156 -11.25 14.13 -5.89
C PHE A 156 -11.61 14.69 -4.51
N ASP A 157 -12.89 14.98 -4.25
CA ASP A 157 -13.38 15.38 -2.92
C ASP A 157 -13.72 14.16 -2.05
N GLN A 158 -13.70 12.95 -2.63
CA GLN A 158 -14.02 11.67 -1.98
C GLN A 158 -12.82 10.71 -2.04
N VAL A 159 -11.70 11.09 -1.42
CA VAL A 159 -10.51 10.24 -1.32
C VAL A 159 -10.44 9.55 0.04
N PHE A 160 -10.16 8.25 0.04
CA PHE A 160 -9.96 7.44 1.23
C PHE A 160 -8.59 6.79 1.18
N VAL A 161 -7.90 6.73 2.31
CA VAL A 161 -6.63 5.99 2.42
C VAL A 161 -6.89 4.71 3.19
N LEU A 162 -6.63 3.57 2.56
CA LEU A 162 -6.78 2.26 3.15
C LEU A 162 -5.41 1.60 3.23
N GLY A 163 -5.11 0.91 4.33
CA GLY A 163 -3.95 0.03 4.36
C GLY A 163 -4.10 -1.16 5.28
N ASP A 164 -3.43 -2.26 4.94
CA ASP A 164 -3.37 -3.48 5.75
C ASP A 164 -2.02 -3.65 6.45
N SER A 165 -2.01 -4.09 7.71
CA SER A 165 -0.77 -4.35 8.46
C SER A 165 0.18 -3.12 8.43
N SER A 166 1.40 -3.25 7.91
CA SER A 166 2.32 -2.11 7.73
C SER A 166 1.73 -0.99 6.87
N GLY A 167 0.92 -1.31 5.85
CA GLY A 167 0.19 -0.32 5.07
C GLY A 167 -0.82 0.46 5.92
N GLY A 168 -1.45 -0.20 6.90
CA GLY A 168 -2.32 0.46 7.88
C GLY A 168 -1.55 1.41 8.81
N ASN A 169 -0.31 1.06 9.16
CA ASN A 169 0.57 1.98 9.88
C ASN A 169 0.95 3.20 9.02
N ILE A 170 1.29 2.99 7.75
CA ILE A 170 1.56 4.10 6.81
C ILE A 170 0.33 5.01 6.71
N ALA A 171 -0.87 4.43 6.50
CA ALA A 171 -2.12 5.18 6.43
C ALA A 171 -2.36 6.03 7.69
N HIS A 172 -2.07 5.49 8.89
CA HIS A 172 -2.14 6.24 10.13
C HIS A 172 -1.18 7.44 10.15
N HIS A 173 0.09 7.24 9.78
CA HIS A 173 1.07 8.34 9.73
C HIS A 173 0.68 9.41 8.72
N LEU A 174 0.10 9.03 7.57
CA LEU A 174 -0.46 9.99 6.61
C LEU A 174 -1.62 10.78 7.20
N ALA A 175 -2.47 10.18 8.04
CA ALA A 175 -3.54 10.90 8.73
C ALA A 175 -2.99 12.00 9.65
N VAL A 176 -1.95 11.68 10.42
CA VAL A 176 -1.27 12.63 11.29
C VAL A 176 -0.58 13.73 10.47
N GLN A 177 0.14 13.35 9.41
CA GLN A 177 0.89 14.27 8.56
C GLN A 177 0.01 15.22 7.76
N VAL A 178 -1.08 14.73 7.15
CA VAL A 178 -2.03 15.56 6.41
C VAL A 178 -2.76 16.47 7.39
N GLY A 179 -3.20 15.95 8.52
CA GLY A 179 -3.85 16.72 9.57
C GLY A 179 -5.30 17.11 9.24
N LEU A 180 -6.11 17.30 10.29
CA LEU A 180 -7.51 17.67 10.15
C LEU A 180 -7.65 19.07 9.52
N GLY A 181 -8.44 19.16 8.45
CA GLY A 181 -8.77 20.44 7.81
C GLY A 181 -7.67 21.01 6.91
N SER A 182 -6.59 20.28 6.67
CA SER A 182 -5.52 20.72 5.77
C SER A 182 -6.00 20.88 4.33
N THR A 183 -5.56 21.97 3.70
CA THR A 183 -5.80 22.28 2.29
C THR A 183 -4.57 22.02 1.41
N GLY A 184 -3.48 21.48 1.98
CA GLY A 184 -2.21 21.28 1.27
C GLY A 184 -2.24 20.27 0.12
N LEU A 185 -3.32 19.48 0.02
CA LEU A 185 -3.58 18.54 -1.07
C LEU A 185 -4.70 19.00 -2.01
N ALA A 186 -5.31 20.18 -1.81
CA ALA A 186 -6.40 20.67 -2.65
C ALA A 186 -6.02 20.63 -4.16
N PRO A 187 -6.94 20.21 -5.04
CA PRO A 187 -8.35 19.89 -4.78
C PRO A 187 -8.61 18.47 -4.25
N VAL A 188 -7.57 17.67 -4.01
CA VAL A 188 -7.70 16.35 -3.38
C VAL A 188 -8.07 16.49 -1.91
N ARG A 189 -9.16 15.86 -1.51
CA ARG A 189 -9.61 15.83 -0.11
C ARG A 189 -9.71 14.40 0.40
N VAL A 190 -8.88 14.10 1.39
CA VAL A 190 -8.98 12.84 2.14
C VAL A 190 -10.14 12.94 3.13
N ARG A 191 -11.14 12.07 2.96
CA ARG A 191 -12.37 12.00 3.76
C ARG A 191 -12.30 10.97 4.88
N GLY A 192 -11.39 10.00 4.79
CA GLY A 192 -11.24 8.99 5.82
C GLY A 192 -10.00 8.12 5.64
N TYR A 193 -9.65 7.44 6.73
CA TYR A 193 -8.56 6.47 6.79
C TYR A 193 -9.13 5.14 7.29
N ILE A 194 -8.86 4.05 6.59
CA ILE A 194 -9.29 2.70 6.92
C ILE A 194 -8.05 1.88 7.26
N LEU A 195 -7.92 1.52 8.54
CA LEU A 195 -6.75 0.83 9.07
C LEU A 195 -7.10 -0.64 9.32
N LEU A 196 -6.69 -1.54 8.42
CA LEU A 196 -6.95 -2.97 8.56
C LEU A 196 -5.79 -3.63 9.31
N ALA A 197 -6.04 -4.09 10.54
CA ALA A 197 -5.04 -4.69 11.42
C ALA A 197 -3.70 -3.93 11.41
N PRO A 198 -3.71 -2.60 11.69
CA PRO A 198 -2.52 -1.77 11.48
C PRO A 198 -1.36 -2.22 12.35
N PHE A 199 -0.17 -2.29 11.76
CA PHE A 199 1.01 -2.81 12.42
C PHE A 199 1.61 -1.77 13.37
N PHE A 200 1.28 -1.89 14.65
CA PHE A 200 1.89 -1.11 15.73
C PHE A 200 2.58 -2.05 16.71
N GLY A 201 3.66 -1.56 17.30
CA GLY A 201 4.39 -2.26 18.34
C GLY A 201 4.90 -1.29 19.39
N GLY A 202 5.51 -1.82 20.43
CA GLY A 202 6.13 -1.06 21.50
C GLY A 202 7.09 -1.93 22.30
N VAL A 203 7.94 -1.28 23.11
CA VAL A 203 8.90 -2.00 23.96
C VAL A 203 8.19 -2.83 25.03
N ALA A 204 7.10 -2.32 25.58
CA ALA A 204 6.30 -3.02 26.56
C ALA A 204 5.25 -3.90 25.87
N ARG A 205 5.20 -5.18 26.27
CA ARG A 205 4.16 -6.11 25.83
C ARG A 205 2.78 -5.64 26.25
N THR A 206 1.84 -5.84 25.34
CA THR A 206 0.41 -5.74 25.58
C THR A 206 -0.13 -7.07 26.09
N LYS A 207 -1.30 -7.06 26.73
CA LYS A 207 -1.97 -8.30 27.19
C LYS A 207 -2.30 -9.27 26.06
N SER A 208 -2.47 -8.78 24.83
CA SER A 208 -2.67 -9.61 23.64
C SER A 208 -1.46 -10.47 23.28
N GLU A 209 -0.26 -10.11 23.76
CA GLU A 209 0.98 -10.84 23.51
C GLU A 209 1.31 -11.88 24.61
N GLU A 210 0.48 -11.99 25.65
CA GLU A 210 0.67 -12.94 26.76
C GLU A 210 0.13 -14.37 26.43
N GLY A 211 -0.45 -14.55 25.24
CA GLY A 211 -1.08 -15.80 24.78
C GLY A 211 -0.14 -16.76 24.04
N PRO A 212 -0.67 -17.91 23.57
CA PRO A 212 0.10 -18.82 22.72
C PRO A 212 0.53 -18.12 21.43
N SER A 213 1.79 -18.35 21.02
CA SER A 213 2.34 -17.74 19.82
C SER A 213 1.52 -18.09 18.57
N GLU A 214 1.26 -17.09 17.73
CA GLU A 214 0.70 -17.34 16.41
C GLU A 214 1.69 -18.12 15.53
N GLN A 215 1.17 -18.87 14.57
CA GLN A 215 2.01 -19.67 13.65
C GLN A 215 2.77 -18.79 12.65
N LEU A 216 2.16 -17.70 12.17
CA LEU A 216 2.73 -16.86 11.12
C LEU A 216 3.51 -15.66 11.68
N LEU A 217 2.94 -14.95 12.66
CA LEU A 217 3.55 -13.82 13.35
C LEU A 217 3.90 -14.24 14.77
N SER A 218 4.88 -15.13 14.89
CA SER A 218 5.32 -15.61 16.20
C SER A 218 5.97 -14.49 17.01
N MET A 219 6.03 -14.66 18.34
CA MET A 219 6.74 -13.69 19.20
C MET A 219 8.21 -13.54 18.80
N GLU A 220 8.86 -14.63 18.38
CA GLU A 220 10.24 -14.58 17.90
C GLU A 220 10.38 -13.71 16.64
N ILE A 221 9.42 -13.73 15.73
CA ILE A 221 9.44 -12.91 14.51
C ILE A 221 9.15 -11.45 14.84
N LEU A 222 8.22 -11.18 15.77
CA LEU A 222 7.85 -9.81 16.18
C LEU A 222 8.94 -9.12 17.02
N ASP A 223 9.89 -9.88 17.58
CA ASP A 223 10.95 -9.39 18.47
C ASP A 223 12.26 -9.07 17.75
N ARG A 224 12.36 -9.42 16.46
CA ARG A 224 13.49 -9.09 15.59
C ARG A 224 13.27 -7.71 14.98
#